data_AF-A0A415IJC7-F1
#
_entry.id   AF-A0A415IJC7-F1
#
_cell.length_a   1.000
_cell.length_b   1.000
_cell.length_c   1.000
_cell.angle_alpha   90.00
_cell.angle_beta   90.00
_cell.angle_gamma   90.00
#
_symmetry.space_group_name_H-M   'P 1'
#
loop_
_entity.id
_entity.type
_entity.pdbx_description
1 polymer ?
#
loop_
_entity_poly.entity_id
_entity_poly.type
_entity_poly.pdbx_seq_one_letter_code
_entity_poly.pdbx_strand_id
1 'polypeptide(L)'
;MRIPWFQLRGVSIGKVYPWAGQIRTVEIHKVGDPDNSNFAPSALIEPAFYNSMQELGEDHNLQGLNQLSFADRLAYHFSNVNYIHPFREGNGRTQRVFWSLCAMEAGYDLD
;
A
#
# COMPACT_ATOMS: atom_id res chain seq x y z
N MET A 1 -13.35 4.55 5.38
CA MET A 1 -12.58 3.83 6.42
C MET A 1 -12.02 4.83 7.44
N ARG A 2 -12.29 4.68 8.75
CA ARG A 2 -11.76 5.54 9.85
C ARG A 2 -10.56 4.87 10.54
N ILE A 3 -9.67 4.23 9.79
CA ILE A 3 -8.44 3.67 10.36
C ILE A 3 -7.30 4.62 9.98
N PRO A 4 -6.80 5.45 10.90
CA PRO A 4 -5.61 6.24 10.68
C PRO A 4 -4.47 5.33 10.21
N TRP A 5 -3.72 5.78 9.20
CA TRP A 5 -2.57 5.08 8.63
C TRP A 5 -1.60 4.48 9.67
N PHE A 6 -1.47 5.12 10.84
CA PHE A 6 -0.67 4.63 11.96
C PHE A 6 -1.12 3.29 12.54
N GLN A 7 -2.39 2.89 12.38
CA GLN A 7 -2.93 1.62 12.88
C GLN A 7 -2.60 0.43 11.95
N LEU A 8 -2.26 0.67 10.68
CA LEU A 8 -1.77 -0.37 9.76
C LEU A 8 -0.29 -0.72 10.00
N ARG A 9 0.42 0.06 10.84
CA ARG A 9 1.80 -0.25 11.25
C ARG A 9 1.93 -1.54 12.08
N GLY A 10 0.84 -2.26 12.39
CA GLY A 10 0.87 -3.47 13.21
C GLY A 10 0.04 -4.66 12.73
N VAL A 11 -0.78 -4.52 11.69
CA VAL A 11 -1.73 -5.59 11.29
C VAL A 11 -1.05 -6.53 10.27
N SER A 12 -0.16 -7.40 10.78
CA SER A 12 0.25 -8.72 10.22
C SER A 12 1.71 -9.08 10.55
N ILE A 13 2.60 -8.10 10.78
CA ILE A 13 4.06 -8.34 10.92
C ILE A 13 4.64 -8.06 12.33
N GLY A 14 3.80 -7.66 13.30
CA GLY A 14 4.21 -6.95 14.51
C GLY A 14 5.09 -7.68 15.54
N LYS A 15 5.70 -8.85 15.26
CA LYS A 15 6.55 -9.55 16.25
C LYS A 15 7.80 -10.26 15.71
N VAL A 16 8.29 -9.93 14.52
CA VAL A 16 9.47 -10.62 13.95
C VAL A 16 10.75 -9.79 13.99
N TYR A 17 10.66 -8.46 13.81
CA TYR A 17 11.83 -7.58 13.80
C TYR A 17 11.56 -6.23 14.47
N PRO A 18 12.58 -5.60 15.11
CA PRO A 18 12.44 -4.28 15.75
C PRO A 18 11.93 -3.15 14.84
N TRP A 19 12.10 -3.29 13.51
CA TRP A 19 11.67 -2.32 12.51
C TRP A 19 10.30 -2.63 11.89
N ALA A 20 9.62 -3.70 12.31
CA ALA A 20 8.28 -4.03 11.80
C ALA A 20 7.32 -2.85 12.05
N GLY A 21 6.72 -2.32 10.98
CA GLY A 21 5.84 -1.15 11.04
C GLY A 21 6.53 0.21 10.95
N GLN A 22 7.85 0.27 10.86
CA GLN A 22 8.60 1.51 10.64
C GLN A 22 8.82 1.77 9.15
N ILE A 23 8.64 3.02 8.74
CA ILE A 23 8.95 3.47 7.38
C ILE A 23 10.46 3.37 7.16
N ARG A 24 10.87 2.90 5.98
CA ARG A 24 12.30 2.80 5.65
C ARG A 24 12.93 4.19 5.53
N THR A 25 14.16 4.31 6.01
CA THR A 25 14.98 5.53 5.92
C THR A 25 16.15 5.36 4.95
N VAL A 26 16.12 4.29 4.16
CA VAL A 26 17.16 3.93 3.20
C VAL A 26 16.55 3.72 1.83
N GLU A 27 17.35 3.96 0.80
CA GLU A 27 16.96 3.67 -0.57
C GLU A 27 17.03 2.18 -0.85
N ILE A 28 16.06 1.71 -1.63
CA ILE A 28 15.97 0.34 -2.10
C ILE A 28 15.54 0.35 -3.57
N HIS A 29 16.03 -0.63 -4.30
CA HIS A 29 15.70 -0.87 -5.69
C HIS A 29 14.90 -2.17 -5.78
N LYS A 30 14.15 -2.32 -6.89
CA LYS A 30 13.45 -3.56 -7.17
C LYS A 30 14.46 -4.66 -7.52
N VAL A 31 14.52 -5.70 -6.71
CA VAL A 31 15.39 -6.85 -6.96
C VAL A 31 14.98 -7.54 -8.27
N GLY A 32 15.95 -7.77 -9.16
CA GLY A 32 15.73 -8.42 -10.45
C GLY A 32 15.21 -7.50 -11.56
N ASP A 33 15.16 -6.18 -11.32
CA ASP A 33 14.87 -5.20 -12.35
C ASP A 33 16.17 -4.87 -13.14
N PRO A 34 16.21 -5.11 -14.47
CA PRO A 34 17.39 -4.83 -15.29
C PRO A 34 17.78 -3.34 -15.31
N ASP A 35 16.83 -2.44 -15.08
CA ASP A 35 17.06 -0.99 -15.05
C ASP A 35 17.40 -0.48 -13.64
N ASN A 36 17.42 -1.39 -12.66
CA ASN A 36 17.62 -1.09 -11.24
C ASN A 36 16.70 0.04 -10.76
N SER A 37 15.44 0.00 -11.19
CA SER A 37 14.48 1.07 -10.92
C SER A 37 14.29 1.27 -9.41
N ASN A 38 14.36 2.53 -9.00
CA ASN A 38 14.20 2.90 -7.60
C ASN A 38 12.71 2.93 -7.23
N PHE A 39 12.41 2.44 -6.03
CA PHE A 39 11.17 2.83 -5.34
C PHE A 39 11.22 4.32 -4.97
N ALA A 40 10.14 4.87 -4.42
CA ALA A 40 10.12 6.28 -4.02
C ALA A 40 11.32 6.64 -3.12
N PRO A 41 11.92 7.84 -3.25
CA PRO A 41 12.96 8.28 -2.31
C PRO A 41 12.47 8.18 -0.87
N SER A 42 13.29 7.68 0.05
CA SER A 42 12.91 7.45 1.45
C SER A 42 12.36 8.71 2.13
N ALA A 43 12.94 9.87 1.81
CA ALA A 43 12.49 11.18 2.29
C ALA A 43 11.08 11.60 1.80
N LEU A 44 10.56 10.97 0.74
CA LEU A 44 9.25 11.27 0.16
C LEU A 44 8.17 10.24 0.54
N ILE A 45 8.50 9.18 1.28
CA ILE A 45 7.54 8.12 1.58
C ILE A 45 6.34 8.66 2.36
N GLU A 46 6.56 9.40 3.44
CA GLU A 46 5.45 9.94 4.25
C GLU A 46 4.49 10.84 3.46
N PRO A 47 4.96 11.90 2.77
CA PRO A 47 4.07 12.74 1.98
C PRO A 47 3.42 11.99 0.80
N ALA A 48 4.15 11.11 0.11
CA ALA A 48 3.58 10.34 -1.01
C ALA A 48 2.50 9.37 -0.53
N PHE A 49 2.73 8.69 0.59
CA PHE A 49 1.74 7.78 1.18
C PHE A 49 0.51 8.53 1.69
N TYR A 50 0.70 9.68 2.34
CA TYR A 50 -0.41 10.53 2.76
C TYR A 50 -1.31 10.91 1.57
N ASN A 51 -0.70 11.39 0.47
CA ASN A 51 -1.44 11.76 -0.74
C ASN A 51 -2.18 10.56 -1.35
N SER A 52 -1.53 9.39 -1.43
CA SER A 52 -2.16 8.16 -1.94
C SER A 52 -3.38 7.75 -1.13
N MET A 53 -3.35 7.92 0.20
CA MET A 53 -4.52 7.60 1.04
C MET A 53 -5.63 8.65 0.96
N GLN A 54 -5.27 9.93 0.75
CA GLN A 54 -6.27 10.97 0.48
C GLN A 54 -7.03 10.66 -0.81
N GLU A 55 -6.31 10.35 -1.89
CA GLU A 55 -6.92 10.00 -3.18
C GLU A 55 -7.81 8.75 -3.08
N LEU A 56 -7.38 7.72 -2.35
CA LEU A 56 -8.21 6.54 -2.10
C LEU A 56 -9.51 6.91 -1.33
N GLY A 57 -9.43 7.86 -0.41
CA GLY A 57 -10.57 8.39 0.32
C GLY A 57 -11.53 9.18 -0.58
N GLU A 58 -11.02 9.98 -1.50
CA GLU A 58 -11.78 10.71 -2.53
C GLU A 58 -12.50 9.75 -3.48
N ASP A 59 -11.89 8.60 -3.76
CA ASP A 59 -12.47 7.45 -4.47
C ASP A 59 -13.45 6.62 -3.64
N HIS A 60 -13.90 7.14 -2.50
CA HIS A 60 -14.82 6.47 -1.59
C HIS A 60 -14.33 5.08 -1.13
N ASN A 61 -13.02 4.88 -1.03
CA ASN A 61 -12.39 3.59 -0.73
C ASN A 61 -12.84 2.46 -1.68
N LEU A 62 -13.05 2.79 -2.96
CA LEU A 62 -13.45 1.86 -4.03
C LEU A 62 -14.88 1.30 -3.90
N GLN A 63 -15.67 1.80 -2.94
CA GLN A 63 -17.04 1.33 -2.71
C GLN A 63 -18.01 1.85 -3.77
N GLY A 64 -19.02 1.04 -4.12
CA GLY A 64 -20.07 1.42 -5.07
C GLY A 64 -19.67 1.37 -6.55
N LEU A 65 -18.45 0.92 -6.86
CA LEU A 65 -17.99 0.71 -8.23
C LEU A 65 -18.50 -0.63 -8.77
N ASN A 66 -18.77 -0.71 -10.09
CA ASN A 66 -18.94 -1.99 -10.77
C ASN A 66 -17.59 -2.71 -10.92
N GLN A 67 -17.61 -4.01 -11.25
CA GLN A 67 -16.42 -4.85 -11.24
C GLN A 67 -15.26 -4.32 -12.10
N LEU A 68 -15.55 -3.80 -13.30
CA LEU A 68 -14.51 -3.26 -14.19
C LEU A 68 -13.89 -1.98 -13.61
N SER A 69 -14.74 -1.06 -13.14
CA SER A 69 -14.27 0.19 -12.52
C SER A 69 -13.53 -0.07 -11.19
N PHE A 70 -13.97 -1.07 -10.42
CA PHE A 70 -13.29 -1.51 -9.21
C PHE A 70 -11.89 -2.03 -9.53
N ALA A 71 -11.77 -2.96 -10.49
CA ALA A 71 -10.48 -3.53 -10.86
C ALA A 71 -9.50 -2.47 -11.38
N ASP A 72 -9.98 -1.54 -12.20
CA ASP A 72 -9.16 -0.44 -12.74
C ASP A 72 -8.66 0.51 -11.64
N ARG A 73 -9.56 0.99 -10.77
CA ARG A 73 -9.15 1.88 -9.67
C ARG A 73 -8.30 1.16 -8.62
N LEU A 74 -8.60 -0.10 -8.31
CA LEU A 74 -7.75 -0.90 -7.44
C LEU A 74 -6.34 -1.03 -8.01
N ALA A 75 -6.20 -1.34 -9.30
CA ALA A 75 -4.89 -1.46 -9.96
C ALA A 75 -4.11 -0.14 -9.91
N TYR A 76 -4.79 0.99 -10.12
CA TYR A 76 -4.21 2.32 -9.98
C TYR A 76 -3.64 2.56 -8.57
N HIS A 77 -4.45 2.38 -7.53
CA HIS A 77 -4.03 2.61 -6.15
C HIS A 77 -2.97 1.61 -5.68
N PHE A 78 -3.10 0.35 -6.09
CA PHE A 78 -2.12 -0.70 -5.86
C PHE A 78 -0.75 -0.29 -6.43
N SER A 79 -0.72 0.17 -7.68
CA SER A 79 0.51 0.59 -8.35
C SER A 79 1.22 1.73 -7.59
N ASN A 80 0.44 2.72 -7.14
CA ASN A 80 0.97 3.85 -6.37
C ASN A 80 1.61 3.39 -5.05
N VAL A 81 0.91 2.59 -4.25
CA VAL A 81 1.45 2.05 -2.99
C VAL A 81 2.65 1.12 -3.23
N ASN A 82 2.63 0.36 -4.31
CA ASN A 82 3.73 -0.52 -4.68
C ASN A 82 5.00 0.26 -5.07
N TYR A 83 4.85 1.41 -5.73
CA TYR A 83 5.95 2.34 -6.02
C TYR A 83 6.50 3.00 -4.75
N ILE A 84 5.63 3.42 -3.82
CA ILE A 84 6.05 4.05 -2.56
C ILE A 84 6.91 3.09 -1.74
N HIS A 85 6.51 1.81 -1.69
CA HIS A 85 7.26 0.72 -1.06
C HIS A 85 7.77 1.08 0.36
N PRO A 86 6.84 1.37 1.29
CA PRO A 86 7.15 2.14 2.51
C PRO A 86 8.02 1.40 3.53
N PHE A 87 8.10 0.08 3.49
CA PHE A 87 8.84 -0.72 4.48
C PHE A 87 10.14 -1.26 3.89
N ARG A 88 11.12 -1.58 4.75
CA ARG A 88 12.37 -2.22 4.30
C ARG A 88 12.14 -3.64 3.78
N GLU A 89 11.19 -4.36 4.35
CA GLU A 89 10.71 -5.67 3.91
C GLU A 89 9.24 -5.85 4.31
N GLY A 90 8.58 -6.86 3.74
CA GLY A 90 7.19 -7.18 4.08
C GLY A 90 6.13 -6.40 3.30
N ASN A 91 6.51 -5.49 2.40
CA ASN A 91 5.58 -4.68 1.60
C ASN A 91 4.51 -5.53 0.90
N GLY A 92 4.88 -6.58 0.17
CA GLY A 92 3.92 -7.42 -0.54
C GLY A 92 2.91 -8.13 0.38
N ARG A 93 3.33 -8.56 1.58
CA ARG A 93 2.44 -9.20 2.56
C ARG A 93 1.47 -8.18 3.17
N THR A 94 1.97 -7.01 3.56
CA THR A 94 1.14 -5.94 4.10
C THR A 94 0.14 -5.43 3.07
N GLN A 95 0.58 -5.22 1.83
CA GLN A 95 -0.28 -4.77 0.74
C GLN A 95 -1.36 -5.81 0.42
N ARG A 96 -1.03 -7.10 0.35
CA ARG A 96 -2.04 -8.15 0.13
C ARG A 96 -3.15 -8.07 1.19
N VAL A 97 -2.80 -8.01 2.47
CA VAL A 97 -3.80 -7.90 3.55
C VAL A 97 -4.63 -6.62 3.41
N PHE A 98 -3.97 -5.48 3.17
CA PHE A 98 -4.65 -4.19 3.01
C PHE A 98 -5.65 -4.20 1.84
N TRP A 99 -5.22 -4.64 0.65
CA TRP A 99 -6.07 -4.64 -0.53
C TRP A 99 -7.19 -5.67 -0.46
N SER A 100 -6.97 -6.84 0.15
CA SER A 100 -8.04 -7.79 0.43
C SER A 100 -9.10 -7.18 1.36
N LEU A 101 -8.71 -6.43 2.40
CA LEU A 101 -9.67 -5.73 3.26
C LEU A 101 -10.45 -4.65 2.51
N CYS A 102 -9.78 -3.82 1.70
CA CYS A 102 -10.46 -2.82 0.87
C CYS A 102 -11.43 -3.45 -0.13
N ALA A 103 -11.05 -4.56 -0.76
CA ALA A 103 -11.92 -5.29 -1.67
C ALA A 103 -13.16 -5.83 -0.96
N MET A 104 -12.99 -6.48 0.20
CA MET A 104 -14.10 -7.00 1.00
C MET A 104 -15.07 -5.89 1.42
N GLU A 105 -14.56 -4.73 1.86
CA GLU A 105 -15.41 -3.56 2.19
C GLU A 105 -16.14 -2.99 0.96
N ALA A 106 -15.57 -3.14 -0.24
CA ALA A 106 -16.19 -2.76 -1.51
C ALA A 106 -17.15 -3.82 -2.09
N GLY A 107 -17.28 -4.98 -1.44
CA GLY A 107 -18.14 -6.09 -1.89
C GLY A 107 -17.50 -7.03 -2.92
N TYR A 108 -16.17 -7.03 -3.01
CA TYR A 108 -15.39 -7.89 -3.91
C TYR A 108 -14.44 -8.79 -3.11
N ASP A 109 -13.96 -9.86 -3.74
CA ASP A 109 -12.93 -10.74 -3.20
C ASP A 109 -11.71 -10.76 -4.12
N LEU A 110 -10.52 -10.84 -3.54
CA LEU A 110 -9.25 -10.96 -4.23
C LEU A 110 -8.66 -12.32 -3.88
N ASP A 111 -9.02 -13.34 -4.66
CA ASP A 111 -8.53 -14.72 -4.56
C ASP A 111 -7.42 -14.98 -5.60
#